data_AF-A0A354TLS1-F1
#
_entry.id   AF-A0A354TLS1-F1
#
_cell.length_a   1.000
_cell.length_b   1.000
_cell.length_c   1.000
_cell.angle_alpha   90.00
_cell.angle_beta   90.00
_cell.angle_gamma   90.00
#
_symmetry.space_group_name_H-M   'P 1'
#
loop_
_entity.id
_entity.type
_entity.pdbx_description
1 polymer ?
#
loop_
_entity_poly.entity_id
_entity_poly.type
_entity_poly.pdbx_seq_one_letter_code
_entity_poly.pdbx_strand_id
1 'polypeptide(L)' 'MENAALGLVDIGANLTHSSFEHDFLAVIAEAQSAGVQHILLTGTDLETSQASFDFAQRDPQLFSSTA' A
#
# COMPACT_ATOMS: atom_id res chain seq x y z
N MET A 1 29.82 0.12 -10.04
CA MET A 1 28.44 0.49 -10.41
C MET A 1 27.64 0.41 -9.14
N GLU A 2 27.22 1.57 -8.63
CA GLU A 2 26.33 1.67 -7.48
C GLU A 2 25.06 0.90 -7.85
N ASN A 3 24.73 -0.14 -7.10
CA ASN A 3 23.50 -0.88 -7.27
C ASN A 3 22.37 0.08 -6.86
N ALA A 4 21.86 0.87 -7.81
CA ALA A 4 20.66 1.66 -7.57
C ALA A 4 19.60 0.66 -7.13
N ALA A 5 19.27 0.66 -5.83
CA ALA A 5 18.36 -0.29 -5.24
C ALA A 5 17.06 -0.24 -6.05
N LEU A 6 16.79 -1.31 -6.80
CA LEU A 6 15.57 -1.43 -7.59
C LEU A 6 14.40 -1.27 -6.62
N GLY A 7 13.50 -0.34 -6.91
CA GLY A 7 12.32 -0.09 -6.08
C GLY A 7 11.51 -1.36 -5.87
N LEU A 8 11.14 -1.62 -4.61
CA LEU A 8 10.32 -2.77 -4.27
C LEU A 8 8.84 -2.47 -4.52
N VAL A 9 8.10 -3.50 -4.93
CA VAL A 9 6.64 -3.47 -4.98
C VAL A 9 6.12 -4.50 -3.99
N ASP A 10 5.29 -4.06 -3.05
CA ASP A 10 4.54 -4.97 -2.19
C ASP A 10 3.28 -5.41 -2.94
N ILE A 11 3.19 -6.71 -3.26
CA ILE A 11 2.14 -7.24 -4.13
C ILE A 11 0.86 -7.64 -3.40
N GLY A 12 0.81 -7.52 -2.07
CA GLY A 12 -0.38 -7.89 -1.32
C GLY A 12 -0.34 -7.41 0.13
N ALA A 13 -0.96 -6.25 0.38
CA ALA A 13 -1.02 -5.64 1.69
C ALA A 13 -2.47 -5.33 2.11
N ASN A 14 -2.89 -5.82 3.28
CA ASN A 14 -4.23 -5.60 3.84
C ASN A 14 -4.30 -4.33 4.69
N LEU A 15 -3.74 -3.22 4.21
CA LEU A 15 -3.54 -2.00 5.01
C LEU A 15 -4.83 -1.20 5.25
N THR A 16 -5.92 -1.52 4.55
CA THR A 16 -7.23 -0.88 4.77
C THR A 16 -8.05 -1.52 5.89
N HIS A 17 -7.50 -2.54 6.55
CA HIS A 17 -8.11 -3.16 7.72
C HIS A 17 -7.95 -2.29 8.97
N SER A 18 -8.93 -2.34 9.89
CA SER A 18 -9.01 -1.47 11.08
C SER A 18 -7.80 -1.55 12.02
N SER A 19 -7.06 -2.66 11.99
CA SER A 19 -5.81 -2.82 12.73
C SER A 19 -4.75 -1.76 12.37
N PHE A 20 -4.82 -1.18 11.17
CA PHE A 20 -3.89 -0.15 10.70
C PHE A 20 -4.45 1.27 10.80
N GLU A 21 -5.70 1.48 11.27
CA GLU A 21 -6.29 2.84 11.33
C GLU A 21 -5.46 3.82 12.17
N HIS A 22 -4.87 3.31 13.25
CA HIS A 22 -4.12 4.12 14.21
C HIS A 22 -2.72 4.54 13.72
N ASP A 23 -2.15 3.83 12.73
CA ASP A 23 -0.76 3.98 12.31
C ASP A 23 -0.55 3.88 10.79
N PHE A 24 -1.61 3.87 9.98
CA PHE A 24 -1.56 3.70 8.51
C PHE A 24 -0.47 4.56 7.86
N LEU A 25 -0.47 5.87 8.16
CA LEU A 25 0.51 6.80 7.57
C LEU A 25 1.95 6.51 8.02
N ALA A 26 2.15 6.02 9.25
CA ALA A 26 3.46 5.64 9.74
C ALA A 26 3.96 4.39 9.02
N VAL A 27 3.11 3.38 8.85
CA VAL A 27 3.43 2.14 8.10
C VAL A 27 3.82 2.46 6.66
N ILE A 28 3.09 3.35 5.98
CA ILE A 28 3.42 3.77 4.62
C ILE A 28 4.78 4.49 4.56
N ALA A 29 5.05 5.41 5.49
CA ALA A 29 6.32 6.12 5.54
C ALA A 29 7.51 5.19 5.82
N GLU A 30 7.33 4.21 6.70
CA GLU A 30 8.34 3.18 6.99
C GLU A 30 8.59 2.28 5.77
N ALA A 31 7.52 1.84 5.07
CA ALA A 31 7.64 1.05 3.85
C ALA A 31 8.43 1.81 2.76
N GLN A 32 8.12 3.08 2.55
CA GLN A 32 8.86 3.94 1.61
C GLN A 32 10.34 4.09 2.01
N SER A 33 10.61 4.27 3.30
CA SER A 33 11.98 4.38 3.83
C SER A 33 12.77 3.07 3.67
N ALA A 34 12.08 1.93 3.65
CA ALA A 34 12.64 0.61 3.36
C ALA A 34 12.80 0.32 1.85
N GLY A 35 12.36 1.23 0.97
CA GLY A 35 12.51 1.12 -0.49
C GLY A 35 11.29 0.55 -1.22
N VAL A 36 10.14 0.39 -0.54
CA VAL A 36 8.85 0.06 -1.19
C VAL A 36 8.32 1.29 -1.91
N GLN A 37 8.21 1.23 -3.23
CA GLN A 37 7.78 2.34 -4.07
C GLN A 37 6.31 2.23 -4.52
N HIS A 38 5.73 1.03 -4.46
CA HIS A 38 4.33 0.81 -4.83
C HIS A 38 3.74 -0.35 -4.02
N ILE A 39 2.47 -0.26 -3.64
CA ILE A 39 1.78 -1.22 -2.78
C ILE A 39 0.45 -1.63 -3.40
N LEU A 40 0.20 -2.93 -3.54
CA LEU A 40 -1.09 -3.47 -3.95
C LEU A 40 -1.95 -3.70 -2.71
N LEU A 41 -2.96 -2.86 -2.52
CA LEU A 41 -3.94 -2.98 -1.46
C LEU A 41 -4.93 -4.10 -1.77
N THR A 42 -5.18 -4.95 -0.77
CA THR A 42 -6.10 -6.08 -0.88
C THR A 42 -7.08 -6.06 0.29
N GLY A 43 -8.36 -5.86 -0.01
CA GLY A 43 -9.43 -6.04 0.95
C GLY A 43 -9.70 -7.52 1.24
N THR A 44 -10.16 -7.83 2.44
CA THR A 44 -10.57 -9.19 2.85
C THR A 44 -12.09 -9.36 2.93
N ASP A 45 -12.82 -8.26 2.79
CA ASP A 45 -14.27 -8.18 2.74
C ASP A 45 -14.69 -7.03 1.81
N LEU A 46 -16.00 -6.79 1.69
CA LEU A 46 -16.54 -5.76 0.80
C LEU A 46 -16.10 -4.34 1.21
N GLU A 47 -16.10 -4.05 2.51
CA GLU A 47 -15.79 -2.72 3.05
C GLU A 47 -14.32 -2.36 2.82
N THR A 48 -13.42 -3.26 3.19
CA THR A 48 -11.97 -3.09 3.01
C THR A 48 -11.56 -3.15 1.53
N SER A 49 -12.31 -3.86 0.68
CA SER A 49 -12.11 -3.85 -0.78
C SER A 49 -12.48 -2.49 -1.38
N GLN A 50 -13.61 -1.91 -0.98
CA GLN A 50 -14.01 -0.58 -1.42
C GLN A 50 -13.00 0.48 -0.94
N ALA A 51 -12.56 0.41 0.31
CA ALA A 51 -11.54 1.30 0.83
C ALA A 51 -10.23 1.18 0.04
N SER A 52 -9.81 -0.04 -0.32
CA SER A 52 -8.61 -0.28 -1.14
C SER A 52 -8.70 0.39 -2.51
N PHE A 53 -9.85 0.25 -3.18
CA PHE A 53 -10.12 0.93 -4.44
C PHE A 53 -10.05 2.45 -4.30
N ASP A 54 -10.68 3.01 -3.27
CA ASP A 54 -10.70 4.46 -3.03
C ASP A 54 -9.30 5.04 -2.74
N PHE A 55 -8.44 4.29 -2.04
CA PHE A 55 -7.03 4.68 -1.86
C PHE A 55 -6.24 4.64 -3.17
N ALA A 56 -6.39 3.57 -3.96
CA ALA A 56 -5.74 3.46 -5.27
C ALA A 56 -6.17 4.57 -6.25
N GLN A 57 -7.43 5.01 -6.21
CA GLN A 57 -7.89 6.15 -7.00
C GLN A 57 -7.31 7.49 -6.54
N ARG A 58 -7.11 7.66 -5.22
CA ARG A 58 -6.57 8.90 -4.65
C ARG A 58 -5.08 9.06 -4.88
N ASP A 59 -4.31 7.98 -4.82
CA ASP A 59 -2.88 7.99 -5.08
C ASP A 59 -2.45 6.78 -5.93
N PRO A 60 -2.69 6.83 -7.26
CA PRO A 60 -2.36 5.74 -8.16
C PRO A 60 -0.86 5.56 -8.39
N GLN A 61 -0.02 6.51 -7.94
CA GLN A 61 1.43 6.35 -8.00
C GLN A 61 1.92 5.44 -6.87
N LEU A 62 1.31 5.54 -5.70
CA LEU A 62 1.69 4.76 -4.53
C LEU A 62 0.91 3.44 -4.41
N PHE A 63 -0.35 3.41 -4.84
CA PHE A 63 -1.25 2.29 -4.61
C PHE A 63 -1.88 1.73 -5.89
N SER A 64 -2.07 0.42 -5.90
CA SER A 64 -3.02 -0.29 -6.75
C SER A 64 -4.01 -1.07 -5.88
N SER A 65 -5.15 -1.47 -6.44
CA SER A 65 -6.16 -2.29 -5.76
C SER A 65 -6.44 -3.55 -6.57
N THR A 66 -6.75 -4.66 -5.88
CA THR A 66 -7.25 -5.89 -6.51
C THR A 66 -8.77 -5.93 -6.66
N ALA A 67 -9.49 -5.01 -5.99
CA ALA A 67 -10.91 -4.73 -6.16
C ALA A 67 -11.16 -3.74 -7.30
#